data_AF-A0AAV8ZHI5-F1
#
_entry.id   AF-A0AAV8ZHI5-F1
#
_cell.length_a   1.000
_cell.length_b   1.000
_cell.length_c   1.000
_cell.angle_alpha   90.00
_cell.angle_beta   90.00
_cell.angle_gamma   90.00
#
_symmetry.space_group_name_H-M   'P 1'
#
loop_
_entity.id
_entity.type
_entity.pdbx_description
1 polymer ?
#
loop_
_entity_poly.entity_id
_entity_poly.type
_entity_poly.pdbx_seq_one_letter_code
_entity_poly.pdbx_strand_id
1 'polypeptide(L)' 'MMRGEIKRSETILIHSGAGGIGLAAIHLALHHGCTVFTTVGSQDKRIFLKKHFRNLMVKYSTCNKQIVF' A
#
# COMPACT_ATOMS: atom_id res chain seq x y z
N MET A 1 -20.15 0.92 -12.54
CA MET A 1 -19.30 1.10 -11.35
C MET A 1 -18.84 -0.27 -10.89
N MET A 2 -17.59 -0.66 -11.16
CA MET A 2 -17.07 -1.96 -10.74
C MET A 2 -16.53 -1.82 -9.31
N ARG A 3 -17.26 -2.34 -8.32
CA ARG A 3 -16.74 -2.47 -6.96
C ARG A 3 -15.93 -3.75 -6.93
N GLY A 4 -14.62 -3.68 -6.72
CA GLY A 4 -13.84 -4.87 -6.41
C GLY A 4 -14.37 -5.45 -5.11
N GLU A 5 -14.91 -6.66 -5.15
CA GLU A 5 -15.32 -7.38 -3.94
C GLU A 5 -14.05 -7.83 -3.22
N ILE A 6 -13.50 -6.95 -2.39
CA ILE A 6 -12.31 -7.23 -1.59
C ILE A 6 -12.65 -8.38 -0.63
N LYS A 7 -12.13 -9.58 -0.92
CA LYS A 7 -12.24 -10.71 -0.01
C LYS A 7 -11.24 -10.56 1.12
N ARG A 8 -11.68 -10.91 2.33
CA ARG A 8 -10.78 -11.00 3.50
C ARG A 8 -9.61 -11.93 3.12
N SER A 9 -8.37 -11.49 3.41
CA SER A 9 -7.11 -12.15 3.04
C SER A 9 -6.62 -11.95 1.59
N GLU A 10 -7.25 -11.09 0.78
CA GLU A 10 -6.67 -10.70 -0.51
C GLU A 10 -5.49 -9.74 -0.36
N THR A 11 -4.71 -9.68 -1.44
CA THR A 11 -3.52 -8.86 -1.54
C THR A 11 -3.78 -7.66 -2.44
N ILE A 12 -3.62 -6.45 -1.89
CA ILE A 12 -3.86 -5.20 -2.61
C ILE A 12 -2.53 -4.51 -2.87
N LEU A 13 -2.26 -4.13 -4.12
CA LEU A 13 -1.13 -3.29 -4.45
C LEU A 13 -1.57 -1.83 -4.59
N ILE A 14 -0.94 -0.95 -3.84
CA ILE A 14 -1.11 0.50 -3.92
C ILE A 14 0.18 1.09 -4.48
N HIS A 15 0.08 1.70 -5.66
CA HIS A 15 1.19 2.48 -6.19
C HIS A 15 1.27 3.82 -5.44
N SER A 16 2.45 4.21 -4.98
CA SER A 16 2.68 5.48 -4.30
C SER A 16 1.83 5.69 -3.03
N GLY A 17 1.73 4.67 -2.18
CA GLY A 17 0.88 4.70 -0.98
C GLY A 17 1.25 5.71 0.11
N ALA A 18 2.34 6.46 -0.09
CA ALA A 18 2.71 7.59 0.77
C ALA A 18 1.98 8.91 0.43
N GLY A 19 1.11 8.92 -0.60
CA GLY A 19 0.20 10.04 -0.87
C GLY A 19 -1.05 10.00 0.02
N GLY A 20 -1.81 11.09 0.07
CA GLY A 20 -3.02 11.18 0.91
C GLY A 20 -4.08 10.12 0.60
N ILE A 21 -4.29 9.82 -0.69
CA ILE A 21 -5.21 8.76 -1.14
C ILE A 21 -4.66 7.38 -0.78
N GLY A 22 -3.34 7.20 -0.93
CA GLY A 22 -2.66 5.95 -0.61
C GLY A 22 -2.79 5.56 0.86
N LEU A 23 -2.61 6.53 1.76
CA LEU A 23 -2.79 6.33 3.20
C LEU A 23 -4.22 5.93 3.55
N ALA A 24 -5.23 6.56 2.94
CA ALA A 24 -6.63 6.22 3.15
C ALA A 24 -6.94 4.79 2.66
N ALA A 25 -6.43 4.42 1.48
CA ALA A 25 -6.59 3.07 0.93
C ALA A 25 -5.91 2.01 1.81
N ILE A 26 -4.70 2.28 2.32
CA ILE A 26 -4.00 1.41 3.27
C ILE A 26 -4.84 1.21 4.54
N HIS A 27 -5.38 2.29 5.10
CA HIS A 27 -6.16 2.24 6.32
C HIS A 27 -7.42 1.38 6.14
N LEU A 28 -8.14 1.58 5.04
CA LEU A 28 -9.32 0.79 4.71
C LEU A 28 -8.97 -0.69 4.51
N ALA A 29 -7.94 -0.99 3.73
CA ALA A 29 -7.54 -2.36 3.45
C ALA A 29 -7.06 -3.11 4.70
N LEU A 30 -6.34 -2.45 5.60
CA LEU A 30 -5.96 -3.02 6.90
C LEU A 30 -7.17 -3.24 7.81
N HIS A 31 -8.13 -2.32 7.81
CA HIS A 31 -9.39 -2.47 8.53
C HIS A 31 -10.20 -3.68 8.02
N HIS A 32 -10.11 -3.99 6.74
CA HIS A 32 -10.69 -5.20 6.13
C HIS A 32 -9.85 -6.48 6.34
N GLY A 33 -8.69 -6.41 7.00
CA GLY A 33 -7.82 -7.56 7.25
C GLY A 33 -7.14 -8.10 6.00
N CYS A 34 -6.89 -7.23 5.01
CA CYS A 34 -6.22 -7.58 3.77
C CYS A 34 -4.71 -7.30 3.84
N THR A 35 -3.94 -7.99 3.02
CA THR A 35 -2.50 -7.74 2.91
C THR A 35 -2.27 -6.61 1.93
N VAL A 36 -1.54 -5.58 2.34
CA VAL A 36 -1.33 -4.39 1.50
C VAL A 36 0.14 -4.26 1.14
N PHE A 37 0.40 -4.15 -0.16
CA PHE A 37 1.71 -3.84 -0.71
C PHE A 37 1.70 -2.42 -1.26
N THR A 38 2.63 -1.59 -0.80
CA THR A 38 2.79 -0.24 -1.35
C THR A 38 4.19 0.01 -1.85
N THR A 39 4.27 0.78 -2.93
CA THR A 39 5.53 1.35 -3.41
C THR A 39 5.73 2.73 -2.82
N VAL A 40 6.97 3.06 -2.45
CA VAL A 40 7.36 4.41 -2.02
C VAL A 40 8.65 4.83 -2.70
N GLY A 41 8.73 6.12 -3.05
CA GLY A 41 9.89 6.71 -3.70
C GLY A 41 10.98 7.21 -2.75
N SER A 42 10.78 7.13 -1.42
CA SER A 42 11.77 7.62 -0.43
C SER A 42 11.82 6.73 0.81
N GLN A 43 12.99 6.64 1.43
CA GLN A 43 13.23 5.85 2.64
C GLN A 43 12.43 6.40 3.84
N ASP A 44 12.36 7.72 4.01
CA ASP A 44 11.64 8.38 5.11
C ASP A 44 10.17 8.00 5.14
N LYS A 45 9.52 7.97 3.97
CA LYS A 45 8.13 7.56 3.79
C LYS A 45 7.92 6.09 4.20
N ARG A 46 8.90 5.22 3.94
CA ARG A 46 8.86 3.82 4.41
C ARG A 46 8.91 3.74 5.92
N ILE A 47 9.81 4.47 6.55
CA ILE A 47 9.98 4.45 8.01
C ILE A 47 8.69 4.96 8.67
N PHE A 48 8.13 6.05 8.15
CA PHE A 48 6.84 6.59 8.59
C PHE A 48 5.72 5.54 8.50
N LEU A 49 5.57 4.91 7.34
CA LEU A 49 4.55 3.88 7.12
C LEU A 49 4.75 2.63 7.99
N LYS A 50 5.99 2.16 8.15
CA LYS A 50 6.30 1.02 9.03
C LYS A 50 6.04 1.33 10.51
N LYS A 51 6.26 2.57 10.93
CA LYS A 51 5.99 3.03 12.31
C LYS A 51 4.48 3.09 12.59
N HIS A 52 3.69 3.55 11.61
CA HIS A 52 2.23 3.67 11.75
C HIS A 52 1.47 2.37 11.48
N PHE A 53 1.96 1.51 10.58
CA PHE A 53 1.27 0.31 10.14
C PHE A 53 2.18 -0.91 10.25
N ARG A 54 1.97 -1.72 11.29
CA ARG A 54 2.80 -2.90 11.59
C ARG A 54 2.60 -4.06 10.62
N ASN A 55 1.43 -4.15 9.99
CA ASN A 55 1.05 -5.21 9.04
C ASN A 55 1.19 -4.80 7.56
N LEU A 56 1.90 -3.71 7.27
CA LEU A 56 2.06 -3.19 5.90
C LEU A 56 3.38 -3.64 5.28
N MET A 57 3.32 -4.22 4.08
CA MET A 57 4.51 -4.58 3.32
C MET A 57 4.90 -3.45 2.36
N VAL A 58 5.99 -2.75 2.67
CA VAL A 58 6.46 -1.60 1.86
C VAL A 58 7.63 -2.02 0.96
N LYS A 59 7.45 -1.94 -0.36
CA LYS A 59 8.53 -2.12 -1.34
C LYS A 59 9.12 -0.76 -1.76
N TYR A 60 10.44 -0.73 -1.98
CA TYR A 60 11.11 0.43 -2.55
C TYR A 60 10.96 0.43 -4.07
N SER A 61 10.49 1.54 -4.64
CA SER A 61 10.60 1.75 -6.08
C SER A 61 11.79 2.68 -6.30
N THR A 62 12.97 2.08 -6.51
CA THR A 62 14.12 2.81 -7.03
C THR A 62 13.80 3.21 -8.47
N CYS A 63 14.09 4.47 -8.81
CA CYS A 63 13.91 5.12 -10.11
C CYS A 63 13.61 4.18 -11.30
N ASN A 64 12.43 4.35 -11.89
CA ASN A 64 12.04 3.90 -13.23
C ASN A 64 11.87 2.38 -13.47
N LYS A 65 11.06 1.71 -12.65
CA LYS A 65 10.34 0.51 -13.10
C LYS A 65 8.87 0.66 -12.75
N GLN A 66 8.04 0.87 -13.79
CA GLN A 66 6.60 0.62 -13.71
C GLN A 66 6.42 -0.78 -13.13
N ILE A 67 5.87 -0.86 -11.94
CA ILE A 67 5.39 -2.12 -11.39
C ILE A 67 4.05 -2.34 -12.07
N VAL A 68 4.12 -2.99 -13.22
CA VAL A 68 2.99 -3.54 -13.96
C VAL A 68 2.58 -4.81 -13.23
N PHE A 69 1.32 -4.88 -12.81
CA PHE A 69 0.61 -6.14 -12.61
C PHE A 69 -0.24 -6.38 -13.85
#